data_AF-A0A954UAG1-F1
#
_entry.id   AF-A0A954UAG1-F1
#
_cell.length_a   1.000
_cell.length_b   1.000
_cell.length_c   1.000
_cell.angle_alpha   90.00
_cell.angle_beta   90.00
_cell.angle_gamma   90.00
#
_symmetry.space_group_name_H-M   'P 1'
#
loop_
_entity.id
_entity.type
_entity.pdbx_description
1 polymer ?
#
loop_
_entity_poly.entity_id
_entity_poly.type
_entity_poly.pdbx_seq_one_letter_code
_entity_poly.pdbx_strand_id
1 'polypeptide(L)'
;MGENEIYAAIGSAGLERLCAAFYRQVPNDELLGPMYPADDWAGAEQRLRDFLIYRFGGPQTYIAERGHPRLRGRHAPFAIDRQRRDRWMLLMNRAIDEAELPSEVSVTMREFFEHIATFLINRAE
;
A
#
# COMPACT_ATOMS: atom_id res chain seq x y z
N MET A 1 0.18 -13.50 13.85
CA MET A 1 -0.23 -14.04 12.54
C MET A 1 0.88 -13.83 11.51
N GLY A 2 1.06 -14.75 10.56
CA GLY A 2 1.98 -14.57 9.43
C GLY A 2 1.36 -13.71 8.31
N GLU A 3 2.18 -13.00 7.55
CA GLU A 3 1.70 -12.15 6.43
C GLU A 3 0.88 -12.93 5.39
N ASN A 4 1.23 -14.19 5.13
CA ASN A 4 0.52 -15.07 4.19
C ASN A 4 -0.84 -15.58 4.69
N GLU A 5 -1.20 -15.30 5.94
CA GLU A 5 -2.49 -15.66 6.55
C GLU A 5 -3.47 -14.49 6.54
N ILE A 6 -2.99 -13.26 6.29
CA ILE A 6 -3.82 -12.05 6.31
C ILE A 6 -5.00 -12.18 5.35
N TYR A 7 -4.77 -12.62 4.10
CA TYR A 7 -5.87 -12.77 3.15
C TYR A 7 -6.93 -13.77 3.62
N ALA A 8 -6.54 -14.87 4.26
CA ALA A 8 -7.49 -15.82 4.82
C ALA A 8 -8.33 -15.21 5.96
N ALA A 9 -7.77 -14.27 6.72
CA ALA A 9 -8.43 -13.63 7.85
C ALA A 9 -9.43 -12.52 7.44
N ILE A 10 -9.11 -11.73 6.41
CA ILE A 10 -9.91 -10.54 6.04
C ILE A 10 -10.50 -10.56 4.62
N GLY A 11 -10.09 -11.52 3.80
CA GLY A 11 -10.50 -11.63 2.39
C GLY A 11 -10.11 -10.43 1.53
N SER A 12 -10.63 -10.40 0.30
CA SER A 12 -10.47 -9.24 -0.58
C SER A 12 -11.15 -8.00 0.00
N ALA A 13 -12.33 -8.16 0.61
CA ALA A 13 -13.12 -7.08 1.17
C ALA A 13 -12.37 -6.26 2.22
N GLY A 14 -11.55 -6.89 3.07
CA GLY A 14 -10.72 -6.16 4.04
C GLY A 14 -9.64 -5.31 3.36
N LEU A 15 -8.97 -5.86 2.35
CA LEU A 15 -7.93 -5.16 1.57
C LEU A 15 -8.54 -4.05 0.69
N GLU A 16 -9.74 -4.26 0.16
CA GLU A 16 -10.52 -3.26 -0.56
C GLU A 16 -10.85 -2.06 0.35
N ARG A 17 -11.36 -2.30 1.56
CA ARG A 17 -11.63 -1.22 2.53
C ARG A 17 -10.38 -0.43 2.87
N LEU A 18 -9.26 -1.12 3.14
CA LEU A 18 -7.98 -0.48 3.44
C LEU A 18 -7.50 0.40 2.28
N CYS A 19 -7.48 -0.13 1.06
CA CYS A 19 -7.00 0.62 -0.10
C CYS A 19 -7.90 1.83 -0.39
N ALA A 20 -9.22 1.67 -0.29
CA ALA A 20 -10.17 2.77 -0.45
C ALA A 20 -9.96 3.85 0.62
N ALA A 21 -9.73 3.48 1.89
CA ALA A 21 -9.44 4.42 2.97
C ALA A 21 -8.12 5.18 2.75
N PHE A 22 -7.10 4.51 2.22
CA PHE A 22 -5.84 5.16 1.87
C PHE A 22 -6.01 6.14 0.70
N TYR A 23 -6.62 5.72 -0.40
CA TYR A 23 -6.78 6.56 -1.60
C TYR A 23 -7.88 7.63 -1.50
N ARG A 24 -8.75 7.61 -0.49
CA ARG A 24 -9.57 8.78 -0.13
C ARG A 24 -8.72 9.96 0.37
N GLN A 25 -7.58 9.68 1.00
CA GLN A 25 -6.73 10.70 1.62
C GLN A 25 -5.68 11.26 0.66
N VAL A 26 -5.00 10.37 -0.09
CA VAL A 26 -3.83 10.72 -0.93
C VAL A 26 -4.07 11.87 -1.93
N PRO A 27 -5.19 11.94 -2.68
CA PRO A 27 -5.38 13.00 -3.68
C PRO A 27 -5.38 14.41 -3.10
N ASN A 28 -5.77 14.55 -1.82
CA ASN A 28 -5.85 15.83 -1.12
C ASN A 28 -4.59 16.10 -0.28
N ASP A 29 -3.62 15.19 -0.25
CA ASP A 29 -2.37 15.39 0.49
C ASP A 29 -1.39 16.23 -0.34
N GLU A 30 -0.91 17.33 0.23
CA GLU A 30 -0.05 18.29 -0.46
C GLU A 30 1.31 17.72 -0.88
N LEU A 31 1.78 16.65 -0.21
CA LEU A 31 3.10 16.06 -0.48
C LEU A 31 2.99 14.86 -1.43
N LEU A 32 2.03 13.97 -1.18
CA LEU A 32 1.88 12.74 -1.95
C LEU A 32 0.98 12.92 -3.17
N GLY A 33 -0.08 13.72 -3.08
CA GLY A 33 -1.03 13.94 -4.17
C GLY A 33 -0.34 14.30 -5.50
N PRO A 34 0.59 15.27 -5.53
CA PRO A 34 1.33 15.64 -6.75
C PRO A 34 2.23 14.55 -7.33
N MET A 35 2.49 13.45 -6.60
CA MET A 35 3.33 12.34 -7.08
C MET A 35 2.56 11.38 -8.00
N TYR A 36 1.23 11.46 -8.04
CA TYR A 36 0.38 10.58 -8.83
C TYR A 36 -0.11 11.28 -10.11
N PRO A 37 -0.33 10.54 -11.20
CA PRO A 37 -1.06 11.07 -12.36
C PRO A 37 -2.48 11.47 -11.94
N ALA A 38 -2.89 12.70 -12.25
CA ALA A 38 -4.17 13.26 -11.83
C ALA A 38 -5.40 12.54 -12.41
N ASP A 39 -5.21 11.76 -13.48
CA ASP A 39 -6.23 11.03 -14.22
C ASP A 39 -6.26 9.52 -13.91
N ASP A 40 -5.39 8.99 -13.03
CA ASP A 40 -5.24 7.55 -12.78
C ASP A 40 -5.35 7.15 -11.30
N TRP A 41 -6.25 7.79 -10.55
CA TRP A 41 -6.51 7.45 -9.15
C TRP A 41 -7.06 6.04 -8.97
N ALA A 42 -8.07 5.67 -9.77
CA ALA A 42 -8.69 4.35 -9.70
C ALA A 42 -7.68 3.24 -10.04
N GLY A 43 -6.81 3.46 -11.04
CA GLY A 43 -5.77 2.51 -11.38
C GLY A 43 -4.69 2.42 -10.29
N ALA A 44 -4.34 3.54 -9.64
CA ALA A 44 -3.39 3.51 -8.53
C ALA A 44 -3.92 2.69 -7.34
N GLU A 45 -5.19 2.86 -6.99
CA GLU A 45 -5.87 2.08 -5.96
C GLU A 45 -5.90 0.59 -6.31
N GLN A 46 -6.35 0.26 -7.53
CA GLN A 46 -6.41 -1.12 -8.00
C GLN A 46 -5.04 -1.81 -7.92
N ARG A 47 -3.98 -1.14 -8.39
CA ARG A 47 -2.63 -1.73 -8.39
C ARG A 47 -2.11 -2.00 -6.99
N LEU A 48 -2.42 -1.16 -6.00
CA LEU A 48 -2.06 -1.42 -4.61
C LEU A 48 -2.87 -2.60 -4.07
N ARG A 49 -4.18 -2.59 -4.26
CA ARG A 49 -5.08 -3.67 -3.81
C ARG A 49 -4.64 -5.03 -4.35
N ASP A 50 -4.44 -5.14 -5.66
CA ASP A 50 -4.08 -6.40 -6.30
C ASP A 50 -2.70 -6.89 -5.82
N PHE A 51 -1.76 -5.96 -5.61
CA PHE A 51 -0.47 -6.29 -5.00
C PHE A 51 -0.63 -6.85 -3.59
N LEU A 52 -1.44 -6.22 -2.73
CA LEU A 52 -1.65 -6.68 -1.36
C LEU A 52 -2.37 -8.02 -1.29
N ILE A 53 -3.38 -8.23 -2.15
CA ILE A 53 -4.06 -9.52 -2.28
C ILE A 53 -3.05 -10.62 -2.57
N TYR A 54 -2.23 -10.44 -3.60
CA TYR A 54 -1.16 -11.38 -3.95
C TYR A 54 -0.16 -11.56 -2.78
N ARG A 55 0.29 -10.44 -2.19
CA ARG A 55 1.36 -10.43 -1.18
C ARG A 55 0.97 -11.13 0.12
N PHE A 56 -0.33 -11.13 0.44
CA PHE A 56 -0.87 -11.65 1.69
C PHE A 56 -1.56 -13.02 1.55
N GLY A 57 -1.27 -13.75 0.48
CA GLY A 57 -1.70 -15.14 0.30
C GLY A 57 -2.97 -15.33 -0.52
N GLY A 58 -3.47 -14.27 -1.16
CA GLY A 58 -4.59 -14.34 -2.09
C GLY A 58 -4.20 -14.82 -3.50
N PRO A 59 -5.15 -14.73 -4.47
CA PRO A 59 -4.92 -15.13 -5.85
C PRO A 59 -3.71 -14.47 -6.52
N GLN A 60 -3.12 -15.16 -7.49
CA GLN A 60 -1.92 -14.74 -8.23
C GLN A 60 -2.22 -13.72 -9.36
N THR A 61 -3.40 -13.09 -9.36
CA THR A 61 -3.86 -12.16 -10.42
C THR A 61 -2.85 -11.06 -10.70
N TYR A 62 -2.26 -10.46 -9.65
CA TYR A 62 -1.22 -9.45 -9.81
C TYR A 62 -0.04 -9.95 -10.65
N ILE A 63 0.44 -11.16 -10.40
CA ILE A 63 1.57 -11.73 -11.16
C ILE A 63 1.16 -12.03 -12.60
N ALA A 64 -0.05 -12.54 -12.83
CA ALA A 64 -0.55 -12.82 -14.17
C ALA A 64 -0.65 -11.54 -15.04
N GLU A 65 -1.10 -10.44 -14.46
CA GLU A 65 -1.33 -9.18 -15.18
C GLU A 65 -0.10 -8.27 -15.24
N ARG A 66 0.71 -8.26 -14.18
CA ARG A 66 1.79 -7.29 -13.99
C ARG A 66 3.18 -7.94 -13.93
N GLY A 67 3.26 -9.25 -13.84
CA GLY A 67 4.51 -9.97 -13.61
C GLY A 67 5.15 -9.63 -12.25
N HIS A 68 6.45 -9.90 -12.14
CA HIS A 68 7.20 -9.74 -10.90
C HIS A 68 7.02 -8.34 -10.26
N PRO A 69 6.83 -8.21 -8.93
CA PRO A 69 6.54 -6.92 -8.27
C PRO A 69 7.56 -5.81 -8.52
N ARG A 70 8.86 -6.15 -8.55
CA ARG A 70 9.99 -5.23 -8.84
C ARG A 70 9.81 -3.85 -8.18
N LEU A 71 9.46 -3.85 -6.89
CA LEU A 71 8.96 -2.65 -6.21
C LEU A 71 9.90 -1.45 -6.33
N ARG A 72 11.20 -1.62 -6.06
CA ARG A 72 12.20 -0.53 -6.25
C ARG A 72 12.22 0.00 -7.69
N GLY A 73 12.18 -0.89 -8.68
CA GLY A 73 12.17 -0.49 -10.09
C GLY A 73 10.92 0.33 -10.46
N ARG A 74 9.76 -0.05 -9.92
CA ARG A 74 8.49 0.69 -10.15
C ARG A 74 8.40 1.99 -9.37
N HIS A 75 9.15 2.13 -8.28
CA HIS A 75 9.19 3.35 -7.47
C HIS A 75 10.35 4.29 -7.82
N ALA A 76 11.33 3.84 -8.61
CA ALA A 76 12.49 4.64 -9.02
C ALA A 76 12.18 5.97 -9.75
N PRO A 77 11.10 6.08 -10.55
CA PRO A 77 10.71 7.37 -11.16
C PRO A 77 10.27 8.43 -10.15
N PHE A 78 9.82 8.03 -8.96
CA PHE A 78 9.34 8.95 -7.93
C PHE A 78 10.47 9.31 -6.96
N ALA A 79 10.57 10.58 -6.59
CA ALA A 79 11.49 11.04 -5.57
C ALA A 79 10.94 10.69 -4.18
N ILE A 80 11.42 9.59 -3.61
CA ILE A 80 10.98 9.10 -2.29
C ILE A 80 12.13 9.33 -1.31
N ASP A 81 12.01 10.36 -0.49
CA ASP A 81 12.86 10.62 0.67
C ASP A 81 12.14 10.20 1.97
N ARG A 82 12.76 10.51 3.11
CA ARG A 82 12.18 10.25 4.44
C ARG A 82 10.84 10.95 4.64
N GLN A 83 10.70 12.21 4.21
CA GLN A 83 9.48 12.99 4.40
C GLN A 83 8.29 12.37 3.65
N ARG A 84 8.47 11.96 2.39
CA ARG A 84 7.45 11.27 1.59
C ARG A 84 7.09 9.92 2.20
N ARG A 85 8.10 9.16 2.63
CA ARG A 85 7.91 7.86 3.30
C ARG A 85 7.09 8.02 4.59
N ASP A 86 7.44 8.97 5.44
CA ASP A 86 6.74 9.20 6.72
C ASP A 86 5.32 9.70 6.49
N ARG A 87 5.11 10.55 5.48
CA ARG A 87 3.75 10.97 5.10
C ARG A 87 2.92 9.78 4.60
N TRP A 88 3.51 8.90 3.79
CA TRP A 88 2.84 7.70 3.32
C TRP A 88 2.44 6.79 4.47
N MET A 89 3.35 6.57 5.43
CA MET A 89 3.06 5.78 6.64
C MET A 89 1.98 6.43 7.50
N LEU A 90 1.96 7.76 7.64
CA LEU A 90 0.90 8.46 8.37
C LEU A 90 -0.48 8.19 7.76
N LEU A 91 -0.63 8.33 6.44
CA LEU A 91 -1.92 8.10 5.76
C LEU A 91 -2.32 6.62 5.78
N MET A 92 -1.36 5.70 5.60
CA MET A 92 -1.63 4.26 5.67
C MET A 92 -2.03 3.83 7.08
N ASN A 93 -1.38 4.35 8.11
CA ASN A 93 -1.74 4.07 9.50
C ASN A 93 -3.18 4.51 9.82
N ARG A 94 -3.60 5.70 9.34
CA ARG A 94 -5.00 6.14 9.44
C ARG A 94 -5.96 5.23 8.69
N ALA A 95 -5.56 4.77 7.50
CA ALA A 95 -6.38 3.86 6.71
C ALA A 95 -6.55 2.49 7.39
N ILE A 96 -5.53 2.00 8.11
CA ILE A 96 -5.63 0.78 8.92
C ILE A 96 -6.61 0.96 10.07
N ASP A 97 -6.56 2.11 10.76
CA ASP A 97 -7.51 2.43 11.83
C ASP A 97 -8.96 2.51 11.29
N GLU A 98 -9.17 3.11 10.13
CA GLU A 98 -10.49 3.24 9.49
C GLU A 98 -11.02 1.92 8.90
N ALA A 99 -10.16 0.99 8.50
CA ALA A 99 -10.57 -0.25 7.85
C ALA A 99 -11.20 -1.29 8.81
N GLU A 100 -11.12 -1.03 10.13
CA GLU A 100 -11.66 -1.86 11.21
C GLU A 100 -11.23 -3.33 11.07
N LEU A 101 -9.93 -3.55 10.81
CA LEU A 101 -9.36 -4.89 10.66
C LEU A 101 -9.11 -5.53 12.04
N PRO A 102 -9.10 -6.87 12.14
CA PRO A 102 -8.70 -7.56 13.37
C PRO A 102 -7.36 -7.04 13.90
N SER A 103 -7.23 -6.92 15.23
CA SER A 103 -6.05 -6.29 15.86
C SER A 103 -4.73 -6.95 15.43
N GLU A 104 -4.68 -8.28 15.35
CA GLU A 104 -3.47 -8.99 14.92
C GLU A 104 -3.10 -8.67 13.47
N VAL A 105 -4.09 -8.58 12.57
CA VAL A 105 -3.89 -8.21 11.17
C VAL A 105 -3.37 -6.77 11.08
N SER A 106 -3.97 -5.86 11.82
CA SER A 106 -3.55 -4.45 11.87
C SER A 106 -2.09 -4.30 12.31
N VAL A 107 -1.66 -5.03 13.35
CA VAL A 107 -0.26 -5.03 13.81
C VAL A 107 0.68 -5.53 12.72
N THR A 108 0.40 -6.71 12.14
CA THR A 108 1.26 -7.28 11.10
C THR A 108 1.33 -6.38 9.85
N MET A 109 0.21 -5.76 9.45
CA MET A 109 0.20 -4.82 8.31
C MET A 109 1.05 -3.58 8.59
N ARG A 110 0.97 -3.00 9.79
CA ARG A 110 1.79 -1.84 10.18
C ARG A 110 3.28 -2.16 10.09
N GLU A 111 3.70 -3.32 10.62
CA GLU A 111 5.09 -3.78 10.54
C GLU A 111 5.56 -4.00 9.09
N PHE A 112 4.74 -4.68 8.29
CA PHE A 112 5.01 -4.90 6.87
C PHE A 112 5.19 -3.57 6.11
N PHE A 113 4.27 -2.64 6.30
CA PHE A 113 4.30 -1.35 5.61
C PHE A 113 5.47 -0.48 6.05
N GLU A 114 5.79 -0.46 7.34
CA GLU A 114 6.95 0.25 7.86
C GLU A 114 8.25 -0.24 7.20
N HIS A 115 8.42 -1.55 7.09
CA HIS A 115 9.57 -2.15 6.41
C HIS A 115 9.60 -1.77 4.92
N ILE A 116 8.50 -1.97 4.19
CA ILE A 116 8.44 -1.75 2.74
C ILE A 116 8.60 -0.27 2.39
N ALA A 117 7.92 0.63 3.09
CA ALA A 117 8.01 2.06 2.84
C ALA A 117 9.45 2.56 3.05
N THR A 118 10.14 2.06 4.09
CA THR A 118 11.57 2.34 4.33
C THR A 118 12.45 1.81 3.21
N PHE A 119 12.22 0.57 2.78
CA PHE A 119 12.98 -0.07 1.71
C PHE A 119 12.88 0.66 0.36
N LEU A 120 11.81 1.43 0.14
CA LEU A 120 11.54 2.16 -1.10
C LEU A 120 12.16 3.56 -1.16
N ILE A 121 12.73 4.07 -0.06
CA ILE A 121 13.48 5.34 -0.05
C ILE A 121 14.60 5.28 -1.11
N ASN A 122 14.65 6.29 -1.98
CA ASN A 122 15.54 6.35 -3.14
C ASN A 122 16.16 7.75 -3.38
N ARG A 123 15.89 8.72 -2.50
CA ARG A 123 16.54 10.03 -2.45
C ARG A 123 17.13 10.25 -1.05
N ALA A 124 18.27 10.94 -1.00
CA ALA A 124 18.75 11.55 0.23
C ALA A 124 17.83 12.74 0.57
N GLU A 125 17.78 13.07 1.87
CA GLU A 125 17.06 14.25 2.38
C GLU A 125 17.49 15.55 1.70
#